data_AF-A0A6M0MAI8-F1
#
_entry.id   AF-A0A6M0MAI8-F1
#
_cell.length_a   1.000
_cell.length_b   1.000
_cell.length_c   1.000
_cell.angle_alpha   90.00
_cell.angle_beta   90.00
_cell.angle_gamma   90.00
#
_symmetry.space_group_name_H-M   'P 1'
#
loop_
_entity.id
_entity.type
_entity.pdbx_description
1 polymer ?
#
loop_
_entity_poly.entity_id
_entity_poly.type
_entity_poly.pdbx_seq_one_letter_code
_entity_poly.pdbx_strand_id
1 'polypeptide(L)'
;VVTDPADTTAPDAPTVGNVTGNSTNGYTVTGTAEPGSTITIKDGSGATVGTGTANETGDYTVTLPGSVGPNAPISVTATDTVGNVSDPTPATTPADPVSPVLVAPTGNLTATTSAVGASDAMATLPATLKDSEGADVPVTAVITNASGTAVTNGSLSAGTYTVTYSASGYD
;
A
#
# COMPACT_ATOMS: atom_id res chain seq x y z
N VAL A 1 -54.45 -19.90 19.58
CA VAL A 1 -53.08 -19.85 19.07
C VAL A 1 -52.26 -19.14 20.11
N VAL A 2 -51.31 -19.81 20.76
CA VAL A 2 -50.32 -19.15 21.61
C VAL A 2 -49.19 -18.80 20.64
N THR A 3 -48.99 -17.52 20.37
CA THR A 3 -47.78 -17.04 19.67
C THR A 3 -46.74 -16.77 20.74
N ASP A 4 -45.56 -17.37 20.59
CA ASP A 4 -44.40 -17.05 21.42
C ASP A 4 -44.08 -15.54 21.30
N PRO A 5 -43.69 -14.83 22.38
CA PRO A 5 -43.16 -13.48 22.26
C PRO A 5 -42.06 -13.37 21.20
N ALA A 6 -42.03 -12.23 20.50
CA ALA A 6 -40.96 -11.92 19.56
C ALA A 6 -39.62 -11.82 20.31
N ASP A 7 -38.56 -12.36 19.70
CA ASP A 7 -37.20 -12.16 20.19
C ASP A 7 -36.79 -10.71 19.99
N THR A 8 -36.29 -10.09 21.07
CA THR A 8 -35.84 -8.70 21.11
C THR A 8 -34.39 -8.59 21.57
N THR A 9 -33.68 -9.71 21.68
CA THR A 9 -32.31 -9.74 22.21
C THR A 9 -31.32 -9.52 21.07
N ALA A 10 -30.53 -8.46 21.14
CA ALA A 10 -29.45 -8.26 20.18
C ALA A 10 -28.32 -9.28 20.38
N PRO A 11 -27.62 -9.66 19.30
CA PRO A 11 -26.36 -10.38 19.43
C PRO A 11 -25.31 -9.56 20.15
N ASP A 12 -24.31 -10.26 20.70
CA ASP A 12 -23.07 -9.63 21.16
C ASP A 12 -22.38 -8.87 20.01
N ALA A 13 -21.65 -7.82 20.36
CA ALA A 13 -20.86 -7.08 19.39
C ALA A 13 -19.86 -8.02 18.67
N PRO A 14 -19.74 -7.94 17.33
CA PRO A 14 -18.78 -8.74 16.59
C PRO A 14 -17.35 -8.38 17.00
N THR A 15 -16.40 -9.31 16.90
CA THR A 15 -14.98 -9.00 17.06
C THR A 15 -14.35 -8.77 15.69
N VAL A 16 -13.38 -7.84 15.61
CA VAL A 16 -12.54 -7.67 14.42
C VAL A 16 -11.17 -8.26 14.74
N GLY A 17 -10.80 -9.33 14.03
CA GLY A 17 -9.52 -10.02 14.20
C GLY A 17 -8.40 -9.33 13.43
N ASN A 18 -8.61 -9.10 12.13
CA ASN A 18 -7.62 -8.44 11.28
C ASN A 18 -8.25 -7.70 10.11
N VAL A 19 -7.62 -6.60 9.70
CA VAL A 19 -7.93 -5.87 8.46
C VAL A 19 -6.67 -5.83 7.60
N THR A 20 -6.74 -6.38 6.39
CA THR A 20 -5.63 -6.40 5.42
C THR A 20 -6.03 -5.73 4.12
N GLY A 21 -5.05 -5.41 3.28
CA GLY A 21 -5.28 -4.84 1.95
C GLY A 21 -4.80 -3.39 1.85
N ASN A 22 -5.20 -2.71 0.79
CA ASN A 22 -4.79 -1.34 0.47
C ASN A 22 -5.83 -0.67 -0.45
N SER A 23 -5.65 0.62 -0.73
CA SER A 23 -6.57 1.42 -1.54
C SER A 23 -6.64 1.00 -3.02
N THR A 24 -5.63 0.26 -3.52
CA THR A 24 -5.58 -0.21 -4.91
C THR A 24 -6.32 -1.53 -5.09
N ASN A 25 -6.15 -2.47 -4.15
CA ASN A 25 -6.67 -3.83 -4.22
C ASN A 25 -7.95 -4.03 -3.41
N GLY A 26 -8.33 -3.06 -2.57
CA GLY A 26 -9.38 -3.19 -1.57
C GLY A 26 -8.89 -3.78 -0.26
N TYR A 27 -9.81 -3.92 0.68
CA TYR A 27 -9.54 -4.41 2.02
C TYR A 27 -10.30 -5.70 2.31
N THR A 28 -9.77 -6.51 3.23
CA THR A 28 -10.43 -7.71 3.76
C THR A 28 -10.48 -7.59 5.27
N VAL A 29 -11.69 -7.69 5.83
CA VAL A 29 -11.96 -7.69 7.26
C VAL A 29 -12.33 -9.10 7.69
N THR A 30 -11.63 -9.62 8.69
CA THR A 30 -11.89 -10.92 9.31
C THR A 30 -12.22 -10.74 10.78
N GLY A 31 -13.03 -11.63 11.33
CA GLY A 31 -13.46 -11.54 12.72
C GLY A 31 -14.47 -12.62 13.08
N THR A 32 -15.10 -12.46 14.25
CA THR A 32 -16.16 -13.36 14.71
C THR A 32 -17.43 -12.62 15.10
N ALA A 33 -18.57 -13.29 15.01
CA ALA A 33 -19.87 -12.80 15.48
C ALA A 33 -20.77 -13.99 15.85
N GLU A 34 -22.02 -13.71 16.22
CA GLU A 34 -23.02 -14.76 16.41
C GLU A 34 -23.17 -15.60 15.12
N PRO A 35 -23.11 -16.95 15.19
CA PRO A 35 -23.26 -17.81 14.02
C PRO A 35 -24.55 -17.55 13.23
N GLY A 36 -24.42 -17.41 11.90
CA GLY A 36 -25.55 -17.13 11.01
C GLY A 36 -26.01 -15.66 10.99
N SER A 37 -25.44 -14.79 11.83
CA SER A 37 -25.73 -13.35 11.79
C SER A 37 -25.17 -12.68 10.54
N THR A 38 -25.84 -11.62 10.10
CA THR A 38 -25.40 -10.76 8.99
C THR A 38 -24.45 -9.70 9.51
N ILE A 39 -23.24 -9.64 8.94
CA ILE A 39 -22.25 -8.62 9.23
C ILE A 39 -22.47 -7.43 8.30
N THR A 40 -22.51 -6.23 8.88
CA THR A 40 -22.54 -4.96 8.14
C THR A 40 -21.34 -4.12 8.56
N ILE A 41 -20.59 -3.63 7.58
CA ILE A 41 -19.43 -2.74 7.80
C ILE A 41 -19.75 -1.37 7.19
N LYS A 42 -19.62 -0.32 8.01
CA LYS A 42 -19.82 1.08 7.62
C LYS A 42 -18.52 1.87 7.70
N ASP A 43 -18.39 2.88 6.85
CA ASP A 43 -17.29 3.85 6.94
C ASP A 43 -17.57 4.95 7.97
N GLY A 44 -16.61 5.87 8.15
CA GLY A 44 -16.73 7.02 9.06
C GLY A 44 -17.85 8.01 8.72
N SER A 45 -18.44 7.94 7.52
CA SER A 45 -19.63 8.73 7.14
C SER A 45 -20.94 8.03 7.50
N GLY A 46 -20.87 6.76 7.90
CA GLY A 46 -22.02 5.90 8.19
C GLY A 46 -22.56 5.15 6.98
N ALA A 47 -21.91 5.24 5.81
CA ALA A 47 -22.31 4.52 4.61
C ALA A 47 -21.87 3.05 4.71
N THR A 48 -22.73 2.12 4.30
CA THR A 48 -22.38 0.69 4.23
C THR A 48 -21.38 0.46 3.09
N VAL A 49 -20.21 -0.08 3.44
CA VAL A 49 -19.10 -0.35 2.51
C VAL A 49 -18.82 -1.84 2.32
N GLY A 50 -19.46 -2.70 3.12
CA GLY A 50 -19.40 -4.15 2.94
C GLY A 50 -20.44 -4.89 3.78
N THR A 51 -20.81 -6.08 3.32
CA THR A 51 -21.67 -7.02 4.05
C THR A 51 -21.14 -8.44 3.93
N GLY A 52 -21.50 -9.28 4.89
CA GLY A 52 -21.21 -10.72 4.87
C GLY A 52 -22.05 -11.46 5.89
N THR A 53 -21.72 -12.72 6.13
CA THR A 53 -22.43 -13.57 7.10
C THR A 53 -21.39 -14.32 7.93
N ALA A 54 -21.62 -14.40 9.23
CA ALA A 54 -20.84 -15.28 10.09
C ALA A 54 -21.26 -16.74 9.82
N ASN A 55 -20.29 -17.62 9.60
CA ASN A 55 -20.55 -19.03 9.37
C ASN A 55 -21.07 -19.72 10.65
N GLU A 56 -21.29 -21.04 10.58
CA GLU A 56 -21.80 -21.82 11.71
C GLU A 56 -20.84 -21.87 12.93
N THR A 57 -19.56 -21.56 12.73
CA THR A 57 -18.55 -21.43 13.80
C THR A 57 -18.42 -20.00 14.32
N GLY A 58 -19.14 -19.04 13.72
CA GLY A 58 -19.11 -17.63 14.08
C GLY A 58 -18.04 -16.82 13.33
N ASP A 59 -17.23 -17.41 12.46
CA ASP A 59 -16.20 -16.70 11.70
C ASP A 59 -16.80 -15.99 10.48
N TYR A 60 -16.32 -14.78 10.20
CA TYR A 60 -16.70 -14.04 8.99
C TYR A 60 -15.49 -13.48 8.23
N THR A 61 -15.69 -13.25 6.94
CA THR A 61 -14.77 -12.52 6.08
C THR A 61 -15.57 -11.59 5.16
N VAL A 62 -15.25 -10.30 5.17
CA VAL A 62 -15.92 -9.28 4.36
C VAL A 62 -14.88 -8.51 3.56
N THR A 63 -15.08 -8.38 2.25
CA THR A 63 -14.24 -7.56 1.38
C THR A 63 -14.83 -6.16 1.22
N LEU A 64 -13.97 -5.14 1.30
CA LEU A 64 -14.34 -3.73 1.12
C LEU A 64 -13.65 -3.16 -0.13
N PRO A 65 -14.28 -2.19 -0.82
CA PRO A 65 -13.63 -1.52 -1.95
C PRO A 65 -12.45 -0.65 -1.47
N GLY A 66 -11.45 -0.48 -2.34
CA GLY A 66 -10.29 0.38 -2.05
C GLY A 66 -10.66 1.85 -1.81
N SER A 67 -11.82 2.29 -2.31
CA SER A 67 -12.36 3.63 -2.11
C SER A 67 -12.66 3.99 -0.66
N VAL A 68 -12.68 3.01 0.26
CA VAL A 68 -12.72 3.28 1.71
C VAL A 68 -11.49 4.10 2.14
N GLY A 69 -10.35 3.89 1.47
CA GLY A 69 -9.12 4.63 1.70
C GLY A 69 -8.25 4.07 2.84
N PRO A 70 -6.97 4.46 2.86
CA PRO A 70 -6.02 4.01 3.88
C PRO A 70 -6.25 4.72 5.21
N ASN A 71 -5.95 4.05 6.33
CA ASN A 71 -6.13 4.57 7.69
C ASN A 71 -7.56 5.10 7.98
N ALA A 72 -8.56 4.56 7.28
CA ALA A 72 -9.93 4.99 7.39
C ALA A 72 -10.64 4.27 8.56
N PRO A 73 -11.41 5.00 9.38
CA PRO A 73 -12.23 4.38 10.42
C PRO A 73 -13.39 3.62 9.80
N ILE A 74 -13.64 2.42 10.31
CA ILE A 74 -14.79 1.58 9.98
C ILE A 74 -15.50 1.09 11.25
N SER A 75 -16.77 0.72 11.11
CA SER A 75 -17.61 0.19 12.19
C SER A 75 -18.31 -1.08 11.73
N VAL A 76 -18.23 -2.14 12.55
CA VAL A 76 -18.79 -3.46 12.25
C VAL A 76 -19.93 -3.78 13.21
N THR A 77 -21.07 -4.20 12.68
CA THR A 77 -22.22 -4.67 13.47
C THR A 77 -22.69 -6.04 12.97
N ALA A 78 -23.28 -6.83 13.86
CA ALA A 78 -23.96 -8.06 13.53
C ALA A 78 -25.49 -7.89 13.65
N THR A 79 -26.23 -8.54 12.77
CA THR A 79 -27.70 -8.59 12.80
C THR A 79 -28.15 -10.04 12.82
N ASP A 80 -28.90 -10.44 13.84
CA ASP A 80 -29.41 -11.80 13.97
C ASP A 80 -30.44 -12.13 12.88
N THR A 81 -30.95 -13.37 12.87
CA THR A 81 -31.92 -13.83 11.86
C THR A 81 -33.31 -13.19 11.98
N VAL A 82 -33.60 -12.51 13.10
CA VAL A 82 -34.89 -11.91 13.42
C VAL A 82 -34.86 -10.38 13.29
N GLY A 83 -33.66 -9.80 13.11
CA GLY A 83 -33.42 -8.40 12.81
C GLY A 83 -32.86 -7.56 13.97
N ASN A 84 -32.49 -8.13 15.11
CA ASN A 84 -31.86 -7.36 16.19
C ASN A 84 -30.40 -7.06 15.84
N VAL A 85 -29.94 -5.85 16.16
CA VAL A 85 -28.60 -5.35 15.79
C VAL A 85 -27.73 -5.20 17.03
N SER A 86 -26.49 -5.70 16.96
CA SER A 86 -25.50 -5.57 18.01
C SER A 86 -25.03 -4.13 18.25
N ASP A 87 -24.32 -3.92 19.35
CA ASP A 87 -23.42 -2.77 19.48
C ASP A 87 -22.31 -2.80 18.40
N PRO A 88 -21.78 -1.63 17.99
CA PRO A 88 -20.76 -1.54 16.96
C PRO A 88 -19.35 -1.80 17.48
N THR A 89 -18.53 -2.46 16.67
CA THR A 89 -17.08 -2.64 16.90
C THR A 89 -16.27 -1.76 15.95
N PRO A 90 -15.48 -0.81 16.47
CA PRO A 90 -14.63 0.04 15.64
C PRO A 90 -13.37 -0.69 15.16
N ALA A 91 -12.93 -0.39 13.95
CA ALA A 91 -11.65 -0.80 13.40
C ALA A 91 -11.11 0.26 12.43
N THR A 92 -9.90 0.06 11.92
CA THR A 92 -9.28 0.95 10.94
C THR A 92 -8.71 0.14 9.79
N THR A 93 -8.85 0.63 8.55
CA THR A 93 -8.11 0.07 7.43
C THR A 93 -6.61 0.36 7.58
N PRO A 94 -5.72 -0.52 7.10
CA PRO A 94 -4.29 -0.27 7.06
C PRO A 94 -3.91 0.97 6.26
N ALA A 95 -2.69 1.45 6.47
CA ALA A 95 -2.05 2.38 5.55
C ALA A 95 -1.74 1.68 4.21
N ASP A 96 -1.65 2.47 3.15
CA ASP A 96 -1.11 1.96 1.89
C ASP A 96 0.38 1.66 2.01
N PRO A 97 0.90 0.64 1.29
CA PRO A 97 2.33 0.45 1.18
C PRO A 97 2.94 1.69 0.53
N VAL A 98 4.04 2.18 1.09
CA VAL A 98 4.86 3.21 0.46
C VAL A 98 5.82 2.53 -0.52
N SER A 99 5.83 2.97 -1.78
CA SER A 99 6.89 2.58 -2.71
C SER A 99 8.21 3.17 -2.21
N PRO A 100 9.28 2.37 -2.12
CA PRO A 100 10.57 2.91 -1.75
C PRO A 100 11.12 3.77 -2.90
N VAL A 101 11.80 4.86 -2.56
CA VAL A 101 12.36 5.81 -3.54
C VAL A 101 13.88 5.77 -3.47
N LEU A 102 14.54 5.81 -4.64
CA LEU A 102 16.00 5.92 -4.68
C LEU A 102 16.48 7.28 -4.18
N VAL A 103 17.46 7.26 -3.29
CA VAL A 103 18.15 8.46 -2.80
C VAL A 103 19.28 8.79 -3.78
N ALA A 104 19.17 9.97 -4.39
CA ALA A 104 20.19 10.45 -5.31
C ALA A 104 21.56 10.55 -4.60
N PRO A 105 22.67 10.18 -5.28
CA PRO A 105 23.99 10.31 -4.70
C PRO A 105 24.29 11.79 -4.41
N THR A 106 24.85 12.06 -3.23
CA THR A 106 25.31 13.39 -2.86
C THR A 106 26.81 13.54 -3.16
N GLY A 107 27.19 14.71 -3.68
CA GLY A 107 28.57 15.00 -4.05
C GLY A 107 28.84 14.97 -5.55
N ASN A 108 30.04 15.39 -5.92
CA ASN A 108 30.45 15.46 -7.32
C ASN A 108 30.91 14.08 -7.81
N LEU A 109 30.39 13.65 -8.95
CA LEU A 109 30.95 12.52 -9.68
C LEU A 109 32.26 12.95 -10.32
N THR A 110 33.28 12.08 -10.22
CA THR A 110 34.57 12.30 -10.87
C THR A 110 34.59 11.60 -12.22
N ALA A 111 35.19 12.25 -13.22
CA ALA A 111 35.53 11.63 -14.49
C ALA A 111 37.01 11.83 -14.81
N THR A 112 37.62 10.85 -15.47
CA THR A 112 39.02 10.90 -15.93
C THR A 112 39.09 10.81 -17.45
N THR A 113 39.91 11.65 -18.09
CA THR A 113 40.24 11.59 -19.53
C THR A 113 41.70 11.21 -19.71
N SER A 114 42.08 10.67 -20.88
CA SER A 114 43.49 10.34 -21.15
C SER A 114 44.37 11.57 -21.34
N ALA A 115 43.77 12.67 -21.84
CA ALA A 115 44.45 13.95 -22.04
C ALA A 115 43.45 15.12 -21.98
N VAL A 116 43.98 16.34 -21.86
CA VAL A 116 43.17 17.57 -21.93
C VAL A 116 42.54 17.67 -23.33
N GLY A 117 41.21 17.83 -23.37
CA GLY A 117 40.46 17.96 -24.63
C GLY A 117 40.13 16.64 -25.35
N ALA A 118 40.50 15.49 -24.78
CA ALA A 118 40.08 14.18 -25.30
C ALA A 118 38.58 13.92 -25.03
N SER A 119 37.93 13.20 -25.94
CA SER A 119 36.51 12.80 -25.85
C SER A 119 36.33 11.38 -25.30
N ASP A 120 37.24 10.94 -24.45
CA ASP A 120 37.30 9.58 -23.89
C ASP A 120 37.05 9.54 -22.38
N ALA A 121 36.41 10.58 -21.80
CA ALA A 121 36.23 10.63 -20.36
C ALA A 121 35.36 9.48 -19.85
N MET A 122 35.78 8.91 -18.72
CA MET A 122 35.06 7.87 -17.99
C MET A 122 34.63 8.40 -16.63
N ALA A 123 33.33 8.42 -16.35
CA ALA A 123 32.75 8.75 -15.05
C ALA A 123 32.72 7.52 -14.13
N THR A 124 33.09 7.70 -12.86
CA THR A 124 32.90 6.67 -11.83
C THR A 124 31.49 6.76 -11.28
N LEU A 125 30.64 5.77 -11.59
CA LEU A 125 29.25 5.70 -11.16
C LEU A 125 29.07 4.62 -10.09
N PRO A 126 28.32 4.86 -9.01
CA PRO A 126 27.98 3.84 -8.04
C PRO A 126 27.12 2.74 -8.68
N ALA A 127 27.40 1.49 -8.31
CA ALA A 127 26.58 0.34 -8.71
C ALA A 127 25.33 0.16 -7.83
N THR A 128 25.31 0.81 -6.66
CA THR A 128 24.18 0.79 -5.72
C THR A 128 23.87 2.19 -5.21
N LEU A 129 22.59 2.46 -4.96
CA LEU A 129 22.13 3.64 -4.23
C LEU A 129 21.37 3.23 -2.98
N LYS A 130 21.23 4.16 -2.04
CA LYS A 130 20.34 3.96 -0.89
C LYS A 130 18.90 4.19 -1.32
N ASP A 131 17.95 3.48 -0.72
CA ASP A 131 16.54 3.85 -0.79
C ASP A 131 16.08 4.64 0.44
N SER A 132 14.80 5.01 0.45
CA SER A 132 14.12 5.70 1.55
C SER A 132 14.15 4.95 2.88
N GLU A 133 14.36 3.62 2.87
CA GLU A 133 14.53 2.80 4.06
C GLU A 133 16.00 2.58 4.44
N GLY A 134 16.94 3.05 3.62
CA GLY A 134 18.39 2.96 3.82
C GLY A 134 19.03 1.65 3.32
N ALA A 135 18.29 0.83 2.59
CA ALA A 135 18.81 -0.38 1.95
C ALA A 135 19.67 -0.03 0.72
N ASP A 136 20.69 -0.83 0.44
CA ASP A 136 21.50 -0.70 -0.77
C ASP A 136 20.80 -1.40 -1.96
N VAL A 137 20.41 -0.62 -2.95
CA VAL A 137 19.67 -1.07 -4.13
C VAL A 137 20.58 -1.07 -5.36
N PRO A 138 20.68 -2.18 -6.10
CA PRO A 138 21.43 -2.22 -7.36
C PRO A 138 20.73 -1.35 -8.42
N VAL A 139 21.51 -0.49 -9.08
CA VAL A 139 20.99 0.48 -10.04
C VAL A 139 21.62 0.33 -11.41
N THR A 140 20.88 0.71 -12.44
CA THR A 140 21.42 0.98 -13.78
C THR A 140 21.54 2.49 -13.96
N ALA A 141 22.65 2.95 -14.53
CA ALA A 141 22.89 4.37 -14.78
C ALA A 141 22.90 4.67 -16.28
N VAL A 142 22.23 5.75 -16.68
CA VAL A 142 22.26 6.28 -18.05
C VAL A 142 22.82 7.70 -18.01
N ILE A 143 23.86 7.95 -18.80
CA ILE A 143 24.45 9.28 -18.98
C ILE A 143 23.80 9.94 -20.19
N THR A 144 23.30 11.16 -20.03
CA THR A 144 22.75 11.97 -21.11
C THR A 144 23.51 13.29 -21.21
N ASN A 145 23.72 13.75 -22.45
CA ASN A 145 24.32 15.06 -22.72
C ASN A 145 23.29 16.20 -22.56
N ALA A 146 23.72 17.44 -22.76
CA ALA A 146 22.84 18.61 -22.67
C ALA A 146 21.66 18.62 -23.67
N SER A 147 21.72 17.84 -24.75
CA SER A 147 20.59 17.67 -25.69
C SER A 147 19.64 16.53 -25.29
N GLY A 148 19.87 15.86 -24.15
CA GLY A 148 19.07 14.74 -23.66
C GLY A 148 19.38 13.40 -24.36
N THR A 149 20.44 13.34 -25.18
CA THR A 149 20.83 12.12 -25.89
C THR A 149 21.71 11.25 -25.00
N ALA A 150 21.40 9.94 -24.92
CA ALA A 150 22.22 8.98 -24.20
C ALA A 150 23.63 8.88 -24.83
N VAL A 151 24.65 8.91 -23.99
CA VAL A 151 26.07 8.80 -24.39
C VAL A 151 26.74 7.65 -23.64
N THR A 152 27.74 7.04 -24.29
CA THR A 152 28.47 5.93 -23.70
C THR A 152 29.51 6.44 -22.69
N ASN A 153 29.58 5.81 -21.51
CA ASN A 153 30.62 6.11 -20.54
C ASN A 153 31.99 5.68 -21.10
N GLY A 154 32.98 6.57 -21.09
CA GLY A 154 34.25 6.40 -21.84
C GLY A 154 34.25 7.07 -23.22
N SER A 155 33.18 7.79 -23.59
CA SER A 155 33.10 8.60 -24.81
C SER A 155 32.55 10.00 -24.52
N LEU A 156 32.90 10.54 -23.36
CA LEU A 156 32.44 11.84 -22.88
C LEU A 156 33.47 12.92 -23.27
N SER A 157 32.99 14.01 -23.85
CA SER A 157 33.78 15.23 -24.11
C SER A 157 33.64 16.23 -22.96
N ALA A 158 34.38 17.34 -23.01
CA ALA A 158 34.15 18.44 -22.05
C ALA A 158 32.70 18.96 -22.15
N GLY A 159 31.99 19.00 -21.04
CA GLY A 159 30.60 19.45 -20.99
C GLY A 159 29.86 19.05 -19.71
N THR A 160 28.59 19.42 -19.65
CA THR A 160 27.67 19.02 -18.58
C THR A 160 26.84 17.83 -19.02
N TYR A 161 26.72 16.86 -18.12
CA TYR A 161 25.95 15.63 -18.33
C TYR A 161 24.98 15.41 -17.16
N THR A 162 23.86 14.77 -17.46
CA THR A 162 22.91 14.28 -16.45
C THR A 162 23.06 12.77 -16.35
N VAL A 163 23.20 12.25 -15.13
CA VAL A 163 23.17 10.81 -14.86
C VAL A 163 21.85 10.46 -14.22
N THR A 164 21.09 9.59 -14.87
CA THR A 164 19.82 9.06 -14.35
C THR A 164 20.04 7.63 -13.88
N TYR A 165 19.63 7.34 -12.64
CA TYR A 165 19.66 6.00 -12.07
C TYR A 165 18.26 5.41 -12.05
N SER A 166 18.15 4.10 -12.30
CA SER A 166 16.89 3.37 -12.19
C SER A 166 17.09 1.99 -11.58
N ALA A 167 16.06 1.52 -10.88
CA ALA A 167 15.96 0.17 -10.32
C ALA A 167 14.51 -0.34 -10.45
N SER A 168 14.33 -1.65 -10.61
CA SER A 168 13.00 -2.24 -10.71
C SER A 168 12.25 -2.15 -9.37
N GLY A 169 11.02 -1.65 -9.38
CA GLY A 169 10.20 -1.52 -8.17
C GLY A 169 10.48 -0.26 -7.34
N TYR A 170 11.27 0.66 -7.88
CA TYR A 170 11.55 1.97 -7.30
C TYR A 170 11.11 3.06 -8.27
N ASP A 171 10.57 4.15 -7.71
CA ASP A 171 10.27 5.39 -8.43
C ASP A 171 11.52 6.28 -8.57
#